data_AF-A0A4U6LMN5-F1
#
_entry.id   AF-A0A4U6LMN5-F1
#
_cell.length_a   1.000
_cell.length_b   1.000
_cell.length_c   1.000
_cell.angle_alpha   90.00
_cell.angle_beta   90.00
_cell.angle_gamma   90.00
#
_symmetry.space_group_name_H-M   'P 1'
#
loop_
_entity.id
_entity.type
_entity.pdbx_description
1 polymer ?
#
loop_
_entity_poly.entity_id
_entity_poly.type
_entity_poly.pdbx_seq_one_letter_code
_entity_poly.pdbx_strand_id
1 'polypeptide(L)'
;MKHYLELLRLKNKSLIDGHQSSVTDFDFCSECVLLQDNDFLQLTEYIKRNPSEIEGDLIDQVKFECKNKIQNIRLKLENSVLTNEEYVSAYLFHKPEIDRANADLHINSIENFIDNYKGEAFDSFYSIGMASIFYKLIYAKALSYENLQENAIYYRVSKLLFHKYNREYEKNNFDYKSLMVSDEVKEKIKDLYGKNYLCRYELFKVDIDNQYITKDVFPYISDENHNGTYLIIDSKNKNLIDLFNDLIANSYIQDISFKIDSVTNQLISLEERMFGQKFSFNLDRLPDLSRFYDINAQNDNVWVTVVKEENKFSITFEETLEDTFYDKELNVVTNLVHVEVTKKNGIDVINHIDHEYIVYDVDTYFKRLDDPAVKGEHKIKTFKIDNAKIPINYKYQNINVLFLMIYESMNKKDLVREYFEDIR
;
A
#
# COMPACT_ATOMS: atom_id res chain seq x y z
N MET A 1 9.56 15.39 -24.25
CA MET A 1 8.76 14.80 -23.15
C MET A 1 9.47 14.81 -21.79
N LYS A 2 10.44 13.91 -21.52
CA LYS A 2 11.00 13.66 -20.16
C LYS A 2 11.39 14.90 -19.34
N HIS A 3 11.96 15.94 -19.98
CA HIS A 3 12.30 17.20 -19.31
C HIS A 3 11.10 17.88 -18.63
N TYR A 4 9.95 17.98 -19.31
CA TYR A 4 8.75 18.61 -18.74
C TYR A 4 8.13 17.76 -17.63
N LEU A 5 8.17 16.43 -17.77
CA LEU A 5 7.70 15.51 -16.73
C LEU A 5 8.51 15.65 -15.43
N GLU A 6 9.84 15.82 -15.52
CA GLU A 6 10.70 16.05 -14.36
C GLU A 6 10.45 17.41 -13.69
N LEU A 7 10.26 18.48 -14.47
CA LEU A 7 9.90 19.80 -13.92
C LEU A 7 8.56 19.74 -13.16
N LEU A 8 7.56 19.07 -13.73
CA LEU A 8 6.26 18.86 -13.09
C LEU A 8 6.39 17.98 -11.83
N ARG A 9 7.24 16.95 -11.84
CA ARG A 9 7.48 16.10 -10.67
C ARG A 9 8.11 16.89 -9.53
N LEU A 10 9.10 17.74 -9.82
CA LEU A 10 9.73 18.62 -8.85
C LEU A 10 8.74 19.64 -8.25
N LYS A 11 7.85 20.21 -9.07
CA LYS A 11 6.75 21.08 -8.60
C LYS A 11 5.79 20.33 -7.68
N ASN A 12 5.28 19.17 -8.11
CA ASN A 12 4.37 18.34 -7.31
C ASN A 12 5.01 17.94 -5.97
N LYS A 13 6.28 17.52 -5.99
CA LYS A 13 7.04 17.21 -4.76
C LYS A 13 7.17 18.44 -3.85
N SER A 14 7.47 19.62 -4.39
CA SER A 14 7.59 20.84 -3.58
C SER A 14 6.28 21.26 -2.91
N LEU A 15 5.11 20.94 -3.48
CA LEU A 15 3.81 21.19 -2.87
C LEU A 15 3.56 20.22 -1.70
N ILE A 16 3.83 18.92 -1.90
CA ILE A 16 3.72 17.87 -0.88
C ILE A 16 4.66 18.14 0.30
N ASP A 17 5.96 18.31 0.02
CA ASP A 17 6.99 18.57 1.04
C ASP A 17 6.75 19.90 1.77
N GLY A 18 6.22 20.91 1.07
CA GLY A 18 5.98 22.25 1.62
C GLY A 18 4.76 22.40 2.52
N HIS A 19 3.97 21.33 2.72
CA HIS A 19 2.67 21.37 3.43
C HIS A 19 1.71 22.46 2.92
N GLN A 20 1.82 22.82 1.64
CA GLN A 20 0.91 23.80 1.02
C GLN A 20 -0.35 23.07 0.59
N SER A 21 -1.50 23.46 1.14
CA SER A 21 -2.81 23.08 0.60
C SER A 21 -2.88 23.51 -0.87
N SER A 22 -3.45 22.68 -1.75
CA SER A 22 -3.67 23.12 -3.15
C SER A 22 -4.52 24.39 -3.16
N VAL A 23 -4.30 25.25 -4.14
CA VAL A 23 -4.93 26.57 -4.20
C VAL A 23 -6.41 26.44 -4.60
N THR A 24 -6.85 25.25 -5.01
CA THR A 24 -8.10 25.03 -5.73
C THR A 24 -8.87 23.76 -5.34
N ASP A 25 -8.42 23.00 -4.33
CA ASP A 25 -8.94 21.68 -3.91
C ASP A 25 -8.91 20.57 -5.00
N PHE A 26 -8.38 20.87 -6.20
CA PHE A 26 -8.20 19.89 -7.28
C PHE A 26 -6.86 19.15 -7.18
N ASP A 27 -6.74 18.05 -7.94
CA ASP A 27 -5.46 17.35 -8.11
C ASP A 27 -4.44 18.18 -8.91
N PHE A 28 -3.15 17.93 -8.67
CA PHE A 28 -2.03 18.68 -9.24
C PHE A 28 -2.11 18.91 -10.76
N CYS A 29 -2.53 17.91 -11.56
CA CYS A 29 -2.63 18.06 -13.01
C CYS A 29 -3.81 18.95 -13.41
N SER A 30 -4.93 18.84 -12.70
CA SER A 30 -6.10 19.71 -12.89
C SER A 30 -5.80 21.15 -12.47
N GLU A 31 -5.06 21.34 -11.39
CA GLU A 31 -4.56 22.65 -10.94
C GLU A 31 -3.58 23.26 -11.96
N CYS A 32 -2.64 22.48 -12.52
CA CYS A 32 -1.77 22.91 -13.61
C CYS A 32 -2.57 23.44 -14.82
N VAL A 33 -3.69 22.79 -15.18
CA VAL A 33 -4.58 23.27 -16.27
C VAL A 33 -5.27 24.57 -15.88
N LEU A 34 -5.84 24.66 -14.67
CA LEU A 34 -6.57 25.84 -14.20
C LEU A 34 -5.68 27.08 -14.03
N LEU A 35 -4.45 26.89 -13.57
CA LEU A 35 -3.46 27.94 -13.36
C LEU A 35 -2.60 28.23 -14.61
N GLN A 36 -2.83 27.51 -15.72
CA GLN A 36 -2.08 27.64 -16.97
C GLN A 36 -0.55 27.46 -16.77
N ASP A 37 -0.17 26.41 -16.03
CA ASP A 37 1.24 26.11 -15.75
C ASP A 37 2.03 25.91 -17.05
N ASN A 38 3.09 26.70 -17.22
CA ASN A 38 3.87 26.71 -18.46
C ASN A 38 4.42 25.33 -18.82
N ASP A 39 4.91 24.54 -17.85
CA ASP A 39 5.56 23.27 -18.17
C ASP A 39 4.51 22.19 -18.51
N PHE A 40 3.31 22.28 -17.92
CA PHE A 40 2.16 21.45 -18.30
C PHE A 40 1.65 21.80 -19.71
N LEU A 41 1.59 23.09 -20.06
CA LEU A 41 1.24 23.53 -21.42
C LEU A 41 2.30 23.11 -22.45
N GLN A 42 3.59 23.23 -22.13
CA GLN A 42 4.67 22.77 -23.02
C GLN A 42 4.69 21.23 -23.17
N LEU A 43 4.36 20.47 -22.11
CA LEU A 43 4.13 19.03 -22.20
C LEU A 43 2.97 18.70 -23.14
N THR A 44 1.85 19.41 -22.99
CA THR A 44 0.65 19.24 -23.83
C THR A 44 0.96 19.52 -25.31
N GLU A 45 1.66 20.61 -25.61
CA GLU A 45 2.09 20.95 -26.98
C GLU A 45 3.11 19.96 -27.55
N TYR A 46 4.01 19.41 -26.73
CA TYR A 46 4.91 18.34 -27.15
C TYR A 46 4.12 17.09 -27.55
N ILE A 47 3.14 16.69 -26.73
CA ILE A 47 2.29 15.51 -26.93
C ILE A 47 1.52 15.60 -28.25
N LYS A 48 0.90 16.75 -28.54
CA LYS A 48 0.19 16.98 -29.82
C LYS A 48 1.06 16.80 -31.05
N ARG A 49 2.32 17.26 -30.97
CA ARG A 49 3.24 17.29 -32.13
C ARG A 49 3.97 15.97 -32.35
N ASN A 50 4.05 15.10 -31.33
CA ASN A 50 4.84 13.87 -31.36
C ASN A 50 4.01 12.64 -30.89
N PRO A 51 2.84 12.36 -31.48
CA PRO A 51 1.96 11.28 -31.02
C PRO A 51 2.60 9.88 -31.07
N SER A 52 3.45 9.62 -32.07
CA SER A 52 4.17 8.35 -32.22
C SER A 52 5.25 8.12 -31.17
N GLU A 53 5.83 9.18 -30.58
CA GLU A 53 6.84 9.04 -29.52
C GLU A 53 6.25 8.66 -28.16
N ILE A 54 4.95 8.88 -27.97
CA ILE A 54 4.27 8.69 -26.68
C ILE A 54 3.28 7.53 -26.68
N GLU A 55 2.97 6.96 -27.84
CA GLU A 55 1.90 5.95 -28.01
C GLU A 55 2.11 4.72 -27.12
N GLY A 56 3.33 4.15 -27.08
CA GLY A 56 3.65 3.03 -26.21
C GLY A 56 3.46 3.36 -24.73
N ASP A 57 4.06 4.47 -24.28
CA ASP A 57 3.94 4.94 -22.89
C ASP A 57 2.49 5.20 -22.46
N LEU A 58 1.66 5.73 -23.38
CA LEU A 58 0.24 5.96 -23.16
C LEU A 58 -0.55 4.65 -23.07
N ILE A 59 -0.37 3.73 -24.03
CA ILE A 59 -1.07 2.44 -24.07
C ILE A 59 -0.75 1.61 -22.82
N ASP A 60 0.53 1.57 -22.41
CA ASP A 60 0.97 0.86 -21.21
C ASP A 60 0.33 1.47 -19.95
N GLN A 61 0.24 2.80 -19.85
CA GLN A 61 -0.44 3.45 -18.72
C GLN A 61 -1.94 3.19 -18.71
N VAL A 62 -2.62 3.28 -19.86
CA VAL A 62 -4.07 3.00 -19.97
C VAL A 62 -4.35 1.57 -19.53
N LYS A 63 -3.57 0.60 -20.02
CA LYS A 63 -3.71 -0.81 -19.63
C LYS A 63 -3.39 -1.05 -18.15
N PHE A 64 -2.43 -0.33 -17.58
CA PHE A 64 -2.15 -0.36 -16.13
C PHE A 64 -3.32 0.19 -15.30
N GLU A 65 -3.84 1.37 -15.63
CA GLU A 65 -4.97 1.96 -14.90
C GLU A 65 -6.22 1.09 -15.00
N CYS A 66 -6.53 0.52 -16.18
CA CYS A 66 -7.68 -0.36 -16.37
C CYS A 66 -7.57 -1.66 -15.58
N LYS A 67 -6.41 -2.35 -15.61
CA LYS A 67 -6.17 -3.57 -14.82
C LYS A 67 -6.32 -3.29 -13.32
N ASN A 68 -5.67 -2.24 -12.81
CA ASN A 68 -5.76 -1.87 -11.41
C ASN A 68 -7.18 -1.46 -11.01
N LYS A 69 -7.90 -0.76 -11.87
CA LYS A 69 -9.29 -0.34 -11.62
C LYS A 69 -10.23 -1.54 -11.53
N ILE A 70 -10.16 -2.48 -12.46
CA ILE A 70 -10.93 -3.73 -12.42
C ILE A 70 -10.56 -4.54 -11.16
N GLN A 71 -9.27 -4.68 -10.86
CA GLN A 71 -8.81 -5.43 -9.68
C GLN A 71 -9.25 -4.77 -8.38
N ASN A 72 -9.17 -3.44 -8.27
CA ASN A 72 -9.64 -2.69 -7.10
C ASN A 72 -11.15 -2.87 -6.91
N ILE A 73 -11.96 -2.83 -7.98
CA ILE A 73 -13.41 -3.04 -7.89
C ILE A 73 -13.72 -4.50 -7.47
N ARG A 74 -13.03 -5.49 -8.06
CA ARG A 74 -13.16 -6.90 -7.64
C ARG A 74 -12.81 -7.07 -6.17
N LEU A 75 -11.66 -6.57 -5.74
CA LEU A 75 -11.26 -6.58 -4.34
C LEU A 75 -12.26 -5.85 -3.45
N LYS A 76 -12.87 -4.72 -3.86
CA LYS A 76 -13.95 -4.09 -3.08
C LYS A 76 -15.14 -5.02 -2.93
N LEU A 77 -15.64 -5.63 -4.00
CA LEU A 77 -16.81 -6.52 -3.98
C LEU A 77 -16.54 -7.82 -3.21
N GLU A 78 -15.42 -8.49 -3.49
CA GLU A 78 -15.00 -9.76 -2.88
C GLU A 78 -14.69 -9.61 -1.38
N ASN A 79 -14.15 -8.46 -0.96
CA ASN A 79 -13.84 -8.20 0.45
C ASN A 79 -14.99 -7.55 1.22
N SER A 80 -16.09 -7.13 0.58
CA SER A 80 -17.19 -6.46 1.28
C SER A 80 -18.13 -7.44 1.97
N VAL A 81 -18.59 -7.07 3.17
CA VAL A 81 -19.57 -7.84 3.95
C VAL A 81 -20.98 -7.56 3.43
N LEU A 82 -21.29 -8.09 2.25
CA LEU A 82 -22.59 -7.90 1.58
C LEU A 82 -23.39 -9.20 1.65
N THR A 83 -24.70 -9.09 1.88
CA THR A 83 -25.65 -10.14 1.52
C THR A 83 -25.66 -10.35 0.00
N ASN A 84 -26.22 -11.46 -0.48
CA ASN A 84 -26.29 -11.72 -1.93
C ASN A 84 -27.01 -10.60 -2.71
N GLU A 85 -28.04 -9.98 -2.12
CA GLU A 85 -28.80 -8.89 -2.75
C GLU A 85 -27.99 -7.58 -2.78
N GLU A 86 -27.28 -7.26 -1.70
CA GLU A 86 -26.37 -6.11 -1.65
C GLU A 86 -25.16 -6.31 -2.58
N TYR A 87 -24.61 -7.52 -2.69
CA TYR A 87 -23.53 -7.86 -3.60
C TYR A 87 -23.95 -7.68 -5.07
N VAL A 88 -25.13 -8.20 -5.45
CA VAL A 88 -25.68 -7.99 -6.79
C VAL A 88 -25.91 -6.51 -7.07
N SER A 89 -26.40 -5.75 -6.09
CA SER A 89 -26.61 -4.31 -6.22
C SER A 89 -25.30 -3.53 -6.39
N ALA A 90 -24.28 -3.82 -5.57
CA ALA A 90 -22.96 -3.22 -5.66
C ALA A 90 -22.22 -3.62 -6.97
N TYR A 91 -22.34 -4.87 -7.40
CA TYR A 91 -21.83 -5.33 -8.68
C TYR A 91 -22.49 -4.59 -9.85
N LEU A 92 -23.82 -4.45 -9.85
CA LEU A 92 -24.55 -3.71 -10.87
C LEU A 92 -24.21 -2.21 -10.86
N PHE A 93 -23.94 -1.62 -9.70
CA PHE A 93 -23.46 -0.24 -9.58
C PHE A 93 -22.08 -0.06 -10.23
N HIS A 94 -21.13 -0.96 -9.97
CA HIS A 94 -19.80 -0.92 -10.58
C HIS A 94 -19.73 -1.47 -12.01
N LYS A 95 -20.73 -2.22 -12.47
CA LYS A 95 -20.71 -2.88 -13.79
C LYS A 95 -20.40 -1.93 -14.97
N PRO A 96 -21.00 -0.73 -15.10
CA PRO A 96 -20.65 0.19 -16.19
C PRO A 96 -19.19 0.65 -16.14
N GLU A 97 -18.58 0.69 -14.96
CA GLU A 97 -17.19 1.06 -14.75
C GLU A 97 -16.22 -0.10 -15.09
N ILE A 98 -16.59 -1.33 -14.74
CA ILE A 98 -15.88 -2.55 -15.14
C ILE A 98 -15.95 -2.73 -16.67
N ASP A 99 -17.14 -2.58 -17.26
CA ASP A 99 -17.35 -2.79 -18.70
C ASP A 99 -16.57 -1.76 -19.53
N ARG A 100 -16.52 -0.48 -19.10
CA ARG A 100 -15.64 0.55 -19.71
C ARG A 100 -14.16 0.20 -19.58
N ALA A 101 -13.69 -0.12 -18.38
CA ALA A 101 -12.29 -0.48 -18.18
C ALA A 101 -11.88 -1.72 -19.00
N ASN A 102 -12.79 -2.68 -19.23
CA ASN A 102 -12.54 -3.79 -20.16
C ASN A 102 -12.49 -3.35 -21.63
N ALA A 103 -13.35 -2.41 -22.06
CA ALA A 103 -13.28 -1.85 -23.41
C ALA A 103 -11.95 -1.10 -23.63
N ASP A 104 -11.51 -0.32 -22.65
CA ASP A 104 -10.25 0.44 -22.70
C ASP A 104 -8.99 -0.45 -22.77
N LEU A 105 -9.05 -1.70 -22.27
CA LEU A 105 -7.95 -2.67 -22.46
C LEU A 105 -7.70 -3.01 -23.94
N HIS A 106 -8.67 -2.78 -24.82
CA HIS A 106 -8.55 -2.96 -26.26
C HIS A 106 -8.02 -1.72 -27.01
N ILE A 107 -7.73 -0.62 -26.30
CA ILE A 107 -7.03 0.54 -26.88
C ILE A 107 -5.58 0.13 -27.20
N ASN A 108 -5.23 0.25 -28.49
CA ASN A 108 -3.95 -0.18 -29.05
C ASN A 108 -3.29 0.90 -29.93
N SER A 109 -3.84 2.12 -29.95
CA SER A 109 -3.26 3.30 -30.60
C SER A 109 -3.72 4.57 -29.89
N ILE A 110 -2.98 5.66 -30.08
CA ILE A 110 -3.37 6.98 -29.60
C ILE A 110 -4.64 7.50 -30.30
N GLU A 111 -4.86 7.14 -31.57
CA GLU A 111 -6.08 7.47 -32.30
C GLU A 111 -7.31 6.81 -31.67
N ASN A 112 -7.25 5.51 -31.35
CA ASN A 112 -8.33 4.81 -30.66
C ASN A 112 -8.62 5.41 -29.28
N PHE A 113 -7.58 5.85 -28.55
CA PHE A 113 -7.75 6.54 -27.27
C PHE A 113 -8.47 7.89 -27.44
N ILE A 114 -8.02 8.70 -28.41
CA ILE A 114 -8.58 10.01 -28.72
C ILE A 114 -10.06 9.90 -29.09
N ASP A 115 -10.42 8.94 -29.96
CA ASP A 115 -11.78 8.81 -30.46
C ASP A 115 -12.74 8.22 -29.42
N ASN A 116 -12.29 7.27 -28.58
CA ASN A 116 -13.10 6.80 -27.45
C ASN A 116 -13.38 7.92 -26.44
N TYR A 117 -12.33 8.67 -26.05
CA TYR A 117 -12.46 9.76 -25.08
C TYR A 117 -13.32 10.93 -25.59
N LYS A 118 -13.31 11.22 -26.91
CA LYS A 118 -14.25 12.19 -27.50
C LYS A 118 -15.70 11.76 -27.26
N GLY A 119 -16.02 10.49 -27.50
CA GLY A 119 -17.36 9.93 -27.24
C GLY A 119 -17.78 10.12 -25.78
N GLU A 120 -16.93 9.68 -24.84
CA GLU A 120 -17.19 9.81 -23.40
C GLU A 120 -17.37 11.27 -22.94
N ALA A 121 -16.56 12.20 -23.46
CA ALA A 121 -16.63 13.62 -23.10
C ALA A 121 -17.94 14.26 -23.57
N PHE A 122 -18.45 13.88 -24.75
CA PHE A 122 -19.75 14.35 -25.24
C PHE A 122 -20.91 13.77 -24.40
N ASP A 123 -20.91 12.47 -24.11
CA ASP A 123 -21.96 11.82 -23.30
C ASP A 123 -21.98 12.35 -21.84
N SER A 124 -20.80 12.64 -21.29
CA SER A 124 -20.65 13.26 -19.96
C SER A 124 -21.20 14.69 -19.92
N PHE A 125 -21.05 15.46 -21.00
CA PHE A 125 -21.57 16.83 -21.08
C PHE A 125 -23.11 16.88 -21.04
N TYR A 126 -23.79 15.97 -21.75
CA TYR A 126 -25.25 15.91 -21.77
C TYR A 126 -25.88 15.34 -20.49
N SER A 127 -25.11 14.64 -19.65
CA SER A 127 -25.60 14.05 -18.38
C SER A 127 -25.44 14.98 -17.16
N ILE A 128 -24.82 16.16 -17.30
CA ILE A 128 -24.79 17.17 -16.22
C ILE A 128 -26.19 17.79 -16.05
N GLY A 129 -26.95 17.22 -15.11
CA GLY A 129 -28.32 17.61 -14.78
C GLY A 129 -28.52 19.11 -14.43
N MET A 130 -29.78 19.52 -14.37
CA MET A 130 -30.19 20.93 -14.21
C MET A 130 -29.68 21.61 -12.93
N ALA A 131 -29.32 20.86 -11.88
CA ALA A 131 -28.95 21.40 -10.57
C ALA A 131 -27.52 21.97 -10.48
N SER A 132 -26.61 21.63 -11.41
CA SER A 132 -25.17 21.88 -11.24
C SER A 132 -24.69 23.18 -11.90
N ILE A 133 -25.25 24.33 -11.52
CA ILE A 133 -24.94 25.62 -12.17
C ILE A 133 -23.51 26.09 -11.91
N PHE A 134 -22.92 25.71 -10.77
CA PHE A 134 -21.53 26.04 -10.40
C PHE A 134 -20.52 25.31 -11.30
N TYR A 135 -20.68 23.99 -11.49
CA TYR A 135 -19.85 23.25 -12.44
C TYR A 135 -20.10 23.71 -13.88
N LYS A 136 -21.33 24.07 -14.26
CA LYS A 136 -21.59 24.67 -15.58
C LYS A 136 -20.90 26.01 -15.77
N LEU A 137 -20.73 26.83 -14.72
CA LEU A 137 -19.94 28.07 -14.77
C LEU A 137 -18.44 27.80 -14.85
N ILE A 138 -17.91 26.83 -14.10
CA ILE A 138 -16.50 26.40 -14.21
C ILE A 138 -16.21 25.85 -15.61
N TYR A 139 -17.07 24.96 -16.12
CA TYR A 139 -16.96 24.43 -17.47
C TYR A 139 -17.15 25.51 -18.55
N ALA A 140 -18.10 26.44 -18.40
CA ALA A 140 -18.25 27.54 -19.36
C ALA A 140 -17.03 28.47 -19.37
N LYS A 141 -16.42 28.73 -18.21
CA LYS A 141 -15.17 29.48 -18.11
C LYS A 141 -13.99 28.70 -18.70
N ALA A 142 -13.90 27.39 -18.47
CA ALA A 142 -12.91 26.53 -19.10
C ALA A 142 -13.08 26.50 -20.64
N LEU A 143 -14.32 26.35 -21.13
CA LEU A 143 -14.67 26.37 -22.55
C LEU A 143 -14.52 27.76 -23.19
N SER A 144 -14.32 28.82 -22.40
CA SER A 144 -13.98 30.15 -22.91
C SER A 144 -12.48 30.32 -23.22
N TYR A 145 -11.63 29.37 -22.81
CA TYR A 145 -10.26 29.27 -23.33
C TYR A 145 -10.29 28.64 -24.73
N GLU A 146 -9.63 29.27 -25.70
CA GLU A 146 -9.53 28.76 -27.07
C GLU A 146 -9.02 27.31 -27.08
N ASN A 147 -9.70 26.47 -27.86
CA ASN A 147 -9.37 25.06 -28.08
C ASN A 147 -9.43 24.14 -26.84
N LEU A 148 -10.11 24.51 -25.73
CA LEU A 148 -10.17 23.62 -24.55
C LEU A 148 -10.76 22.23 -24.85
N GLN A 149 -11.79 22.10 -25.71
CA GLN A 149 -12.32 20.78 -26.09
C GLN A 149 -11.30 19.90 -26.83
N GLU A 150 -10.49 20.52 -27.70
CA GLU A 150 -9.41 19.85 -28.42
C GLU A 150 -8.25 19.51 -27.46
N ASN A 151 -7.92 20.42 -26.55
CA ASN A 151 -6.85 20.27 -25.57
C ASN A 151 -7.18 19.30 -24.44
N ALA A 152 -8.45 19.11 -24.08
CA ALA A 152 -8.88 18.26 -22.96
C ALA A 152 -8.37 16.82 -23.09
N ILE A 153 -8.39 16.27 -24.31
CA ILE A 153 -7.85 14.95 -24.62
C ILE A 153 -6.33 14.93 -24.32
N TYR A 154 -5.61 15.94 -24.78
CA TYR A 154 -4.16 16.05 -24.57
C TYR A 154 -3.77 16.37 -23.12
N TYR A 155 -4.63 17.05 -22.34
CA TYR A 155 -4.48 17.20 -20.89
C TYR A 155 -4.68 15.86 -20.17
N ARG A 156 -5.66 15.03 -20.60
CA ARG A 156 -5.84 13.66 -20.09
C ARG A 156 -4.62 12.79 -20.41
N VAL A 157 -4.09 12.84 -21.64
CA VAL A 157 -2.84 12.15 -22.02
C VAL A 157 -1.66 12.65 -21.18
N SER A 158 -1.52 13.96 -20.97
CA SER A 158 -0.46 14.56 -20.14
C SER A 158 -0.52 14.04 -18.69
N LYS A 159 -1.73 13.96 -18.10
CA LYS A 159 -1.94 13.41 -16.76
C LYS A 159 -1.58 11.93 -16.66
N LEU A 160 -1.97 11.11 -17.65
CA LEU A 160 -1.60 9.69 -17.72
C LEU A 160 -0.07 9.51 -17.79
N LEU A 161 0.60 10.24 -18.70
CA LEU A 161 2.05 10.18 -18.84
C LEU A 161 2.78 10.68 -17.59
N PHE A 162 2.23 11.67 -16.88
CA PHE A 162 2.75 12.13 -15.58
C PHE A 162 2.60 11.06 -14.48
N HIS A 163 1.45 10.39 -14.38
CA HIS A 163 1.26 9.27 -13.45
C HIS A 163 2.25 8.12 -13.73
N LYS A 164 2.43 7.76 -15.01
CA LYS A 164 3.44 6.76 -15.44
C LYS A 164 4.84 7.17 -15.01
N TYR A 165 5.22 8.42 -15.28
CA TYR A 165 6.53 8.96 -14.94
C TYR A 165 6.81 8.95 -13.44
N ASN A 166 5.85 9.37 -12.61
CA ASN A 166 6.02 9.36 -11.16
C ASN A 166 6.18 7.94 -10.62
N ARG A 167 5.34 6.98 -11.05
CA ARG A 167 5.47 5.57 -10.66
C ARG A 167 6.83 4.98 -11.06
N GLU A 168 7.29 5.26 -12.27
CA GLU A 168 8.60 4.79 -12.76
C GLU A 168 9.75 5.48 -12.03
N TYR A 169 9.64 6.76 -11.72
CA TYR A 169 10.61 7.49 -10.91
C TYR A 169 10.69 6.92 -9.49
N GLU A 170 9.54 6.70 -8.82
CA GLU A 170 9.44 6.12 -7.49
C GLU A 170 10.04 4.70 -7.47
N LYS A 171 9.71 3.85 -8.45
CA LYS A 171 10.32 2.51 -8.56
C LYS A 171 11.84 2.58 -8.75
N ASN A 172 12.32 3.44 -9.64
CA ASN A 172 13.75 3.51 -10.00
C ASN A 172 14.61 4.27 -8.98
N ASN A 173 14.00 5.10 -8.12
CA ASN A 173 14.68 5.86 -7.08
C ASN A 173 14.29 5.41 -5.66
N PHE A 174 13.63 4.24 -5.54
CA PHE A 174 13.33 3.65 -4.25
C PHE A 174 14.64 3.46 -3.46
N ASP A 175 14.64 3.92 -2.21
CA ASP A 175 15.75 3.75 -1.27
C ASP A 175 15.18 3.02 -0.07
N TYR A 176 15.77 1.90 0.35
CA TYR A 176 15.26 1.16 1.52
C TYR A 176 15.25 2.03 2.78
N LYS A 177 16.05 3.10 2.83
CA LYS A 177 16.08 4.06 3.96
C LYS A 177 14.75 4.80 4.10
N SER A 178 13.92 4.87 3.05
CA SER A 178 12.52 5.35 3.14
C SER A 178 11.60 4.43 3.96
N LEU A 179 11.96 3.15 4.12
CA LEU A 179 11.27 2.22 5.01
C LEU A 179 11.65 2.43 6.48
N MET A 180 12.72 3.17 6.78
CA MET A 180 13.09 3.53 8.16
C MET A 180 12.27 4.72 8.66
N VAL A 181 12.26 4.95 9.99
CA VAL A 181 11.70 6.18 10.56
C VAL A 181 12.58 7.37 10.14
N SER A 182 11.99 8.43 9.61
CA SER A 182 12.72 9.64 9.22
C SER A 182 13.20 10.42 10.46
N ASP A 183 14.29 11.17 10.33
CA ASP A 183 14.81 11.97 11.45
C ASP A 183 13.82 13.06 11.89
N GLU A 184 13.04 13.62 10.96
CA GLU A 184 11.95 14.54 11.27
C GLU A 184 10.89 13.90 12.18
N VAL A 185 10.48 12.66 11.88
CA VAL A 185 9.51 11.92 12.71
C VAL A 185 10.11 11.58 14.08
N LYS A 186 11.40 11.22 14.15
CA LYS A 186 12.10 10.99 15.43
C LYS A 186 12.13 12.23 16.30
N GLU A 187 12.45 13.40 15.75
CA GLU A 187 12.45 14.65 16.52
C GLU A 187 11.02 15.03 16.95
N LYS A 188 10.02 14.96 16.07
CA LYS A 188 8.60 15.21 16.45
C LYS A 188 8.14 14.28 17.59
N ILE A 189 8.50 12.99 17.56
CA ILE A 189 8.18 12.05 18.64
C ILE A 189 8.90 12.42 19.95
N LYS A 190 10.18 12.81 19.88
CA LYS A 190 10.96 13.26 21.05
C LYS A 190 10.41 14.55 21.66
N ASP A 191 9.89 15.46 20.84
CA ASP A 191 9.29 16.72 21.28
C ASP A 191 7.93 16.50 21.96
N LEU A 192 7.11 15.57 21.46
CA LEU A 192 5.79 15.24 22.01
C LEU A 192 5.91 14.36 23.27
N TYR A 193 6.61 13.23 23.19
CA TYR A 193 6.59 12.17 24.21
C TYR A 193 7.90 12.04 24.98
N GLY A 194 8.98 12.68 24.52
CA GLY A 194 10.32 12.52 25.10
C GLY A 194 11.07 11.29 24.57
N LYS A 195 12.37 11.22 24.90
CA LYS A 195 13.32 10.26 24.32
C LYS A 195 13.03 8.79 24.67
N ASN A 196 12.26 8.50 25.70
CA ASN A 196 12.03 7.14 26.19
C ASN A 196 10.95 6.36 25.42
N TYR A 197 10.17 7.04 24.57
CA TYR A 197 9.13 6.40 23.76
C TYR A 197 9.67 5.77 22.47
N LEU A 198 10.94 6.02 22.11
CA LEU A 198 11.61 5.30 21.02
C LEU A 198 12.41 4.14 21.58
N CYS A 199 12.09 2.91 21.17
CA CYS A 199 12.86 1.72 21.51
C CYS A 199 13.89 1.38 20.42
N ARG A 200 14.55 0.21 20.54
CA ARG A 200 15.47 -0.29 19.51
C ARG A 200 14.78 -0.30 18.13
N TYR A 201 15.54 0.04 17.08
CA TYR A 201 15.05 0.26 15.71
C TYR A 201 14.18 1.51 15.53
N GLU A 202 14.25 2.46 16.46
CA GLU A 202 13.48 3.72 16.45
C GLU A 202 11.95 3.52 16.39
N LEU A 203 11.45 2.38 16.87
CA LEU A 203 10.02 2.12 16.95
C LEU A 203 9.42 2.89 18.13
N PHE A 204 8.24 3.45 17.92
CA PHE A 204 7.44 4.08 18.98
C PHE A 204 6.81 3.00 19.85
N LYS A 205 7.13 2.99 21.15
CA LYS A 205 6.51 2.11 22.14
C LYS A 205 5.13 2.66 22.50
N VAL A 206 4.10 1.84 22.30
CA VAL A 206 2.73 2.19 22.66
C VAL A 206 2.57 2.09 24.17
N ASP A 207 2.03 3.14 24.77
CA ASP A 207 1.54 3.15 26.14
C ASP A 207 0.06 2.69 26.13
N ILE A 208 -0.15 1.38 26.28
CA ILE A 208 -1.48 0.76 26.15
C ILE A 208 -2.53 1.24 27.17
N ASP A 209 -2.10 1.93 28.23
CA ASP A 209 -3.01 2.49 29.25
C ASP A 209 -3.55 3.88 28.84
N ASN A 210 -2.84 4.61 27.96
CA ASN A 210 -3.14 6.00 27.58
C ASN A 210 -3.30 6.23 26.07
N GLN A 211 -2.94 5.25 25.23
CA GLN A 211 -2.86 5.40 23.77
C GLN A 211 -3.68 4.34 23.04
N TYR A 212 -4.40 4.78 22.02
CA TYR A 212 -5.34 3.95 21.26
C TYR A 212 -4.81 3.69 19.85
N ILE A 213 -4.73 2.41 19.48
CA ILE A 213 -4.37 1.97 18.13
C ILE A 213 -5.66 1.87 17.31
N THR A 214 -5.82 2.76 16.32
CA THR A 214 -7.06 2.92 15.55
C THR A 214 -6.93 2.40 14.13
N LYS A 215 -7.94 1.64 13.70
CA LYS A 215 -8.08 1.13 12.33
C LYS A 215 -8.85 2.13 11.47
N ASP A 216 -8.18 2.72 10.50
CA ASP A 216 -8.79 3.65 9.54
C ASP A 216 -8.24 3.41 8.12
N VAL A 217 -8.46 4.33 7.17
CA VAL A 217 -7.84 4.36 5.84
C VAL A 217 -6.32 4.17 5.95
N PHE A 218 -5.69 4.95 6.83
CA PHE A 218 -4.34 4.75 7.33
C PHE A 218 -4.45 4.45 8.83
N PRO A 219 -3.92 3.32 9.32
CA PRO A 219 -3.94 3.04 10.76
C PRO A 219 -3.07 4.06 11.50
N TYR A 220 -3.45 4.40 12.73
CA TYR A 220 -2.74 5.39 13.53
C TYR A 220 -2.80 5.09 15.02
N ILE A 221 -1.91 5.73 15.78
CA ILE A 221 -1.97 5.79 17.24
C ILE A 221 -2.40 7.21 17.64
N SER A 222 -3.28 7.31 18.62
CA SER A 222 -3.75 8.56 19.21
C SER A 222 -3.65 8.52 20.73
N ASP A 223 -3.56 9.70 21.37
CA ASP A 223 -3.38 9.88 22.81
C ASP A 223 -4.31 11.02 23.26
N GLU A 224 -5.05 10.83 24.36
CA GLU A 224 -5.90 11.88 24.94
C GLU A 224 -5.10 13.11 25.39
N ASN A 225 -3.86 12.91 25.83
CA ASN A 225 -2.95 13.99 26.26
C ASN A 225 -2.45 14.85 25.09
N HIS A 226 -2.42 14.28 23.87
CA HIS A 226 -1.98 14.92 22.63
C HIS A 226 -3.12 15.02 21.61
N ASN A 227 -4.31 15.36 22.09
CA ASN A 227 -5.53 15.39 21.28
C ASN A 227 -5.37 16.24 20.01
N GLY A 228 -5.77 15.67 18.87
CA GLY A 228 -5.59 16.26 17.55
C GLY A 228 -4.23 15.98 16.90
N THR A 229 -3.35 15.21 17.53
CA THR A 229 -2.12 14.67 16.92
C THR A 229 -2.23 13.16 16.73
N TYR A 230 -1.86 12.69 15.53
CA TYR A 230 -1.99 11.30 15.10
C TYR A 230 -0.64 10.79 14.61
N LEU A 231 -0.22 9.63 15.13
CA LEU A 231 0.99 8.93 14.70
C LEU A 231 0.59 7.87 13.67
N ILE A 232 0.83 8.14 12.38
CA ILE A 232 0.46 7.22 11.31
C ILE A 232 1.44 6.04 11.30
N ILE A 233 0.91 4.81 11.27
CA ILE A 233 1.70 3.56 11.22
C ILE A 233 1.51 2.87 9.87
N ASP A 234 2.42 1.94 9.53
CA ASP A 234 2.44 1.26 8.22
C ASP A 234 1.05 0.67 7.89
N SER A 235 0.53 1.07 6.72
CA SER A 235 -0.76 0.62 6.19
C SER A 235 -0.91 -0.90 6.05
N LYS A 236 0.21 -1.66 5.94
CA LYS A 236 0.19 -3.13 6.01
C LYS A 236 -0.39 -3.66 7.32
N ASN A 237 -0.22 -2.93 8.42
CA ASN A 237 -0.72 -3.33 9.73
C ASN A 237 -2.23 -3.13 9.90
N LYS A 238 -2.91 -2.47 8.95
CA LYS A 238 -4.33 -2.11 9.02
C LYS A 238 -5.26 -3.28 9.35
N ASN A 239 -4.99 -4.46 8.78
CA ASN A 239 -5.82 -5.65 9.00
C ASN A 239 -5.54 -6.33 10.35
N LEU A 240 -4.39 -6.03 10.97
CA LEU A 240 -4.00 -6.57 12.27
C LEU A 240 -4.42 -5.72 13.46
N ILE A 241 -4.87 -4.46 13.26
CA ILE A 241 -5.22 -3.55 14.35
C ILE A 241 -6.32 -4.11 15.26
N ASP A 242 -7.39 -4.67 14.70
CA ASP A 242 -8.49 -5.25 15.50
C ASP A 242 -8.01 -6.46 16.32
N LEU A 243 -7.08 -7.23 15.76
CA LEU A 243 -6.44 -8.36 16.44
C LEU A 243 -5.51 -7.88 17.56
N PHE A 244 -4.68 -6.85 17.32
CA PHE A 244 -3.82 -6.30 18.36
C PHE A 244 -4.65 -5.75 19.52
N ASN A 245 -5.75 -5.05 19.24
CA ASN A 245 -6.67 -4.55 20.26
C ASN A 245 -7.35 -5.70 21.03
N ASP A 246 -7.77 -6.79 20.38
CA ASP A 246 -8.25 -8.00 21.07
C ASP A 246 -7.19 -8.62 21.99
N LEU A 247 -5.96 -8.76 21.51
CA LEU A 247 -4.85 -9.34 22.27
C LEU A 247 -4.41 -8.46 23.45
N ILE A 248 -4.48 -7.13 23.32
CA ILE A 248 -4.26 -6.17 24.42
C ILE A 248 -5.41 -6.27 25.44
N ALA A 249 -6.67 -6.25 25.00
CA ALA A 249 -7.83 -6.37 25.88
C ALA A 249 -7.85 -7.69 26.68
N ASN A 250 -7.40 -8.79 26.08
CA ASN A 250 -7.22 -10.09 26.75
C ASN A 250 -5.90 -10.21 27.54
N SER A 251 -5.12 -9.13 27.68
CA SER A 251 -3.83 -9.09 28.39
C SER A 251 -2.75 -10.05 27.86
N TYR A 252 -2.87 -10.49 26.60
CA TYR A 252 -1.86 -11.32 25.92
C TYR A 252 -0.70 -10.50 25.35
N ILE A 253 -0.92 -9.22 25.04
CA ILE A 253 0.11 -8.26 24.64
C ILE A 253 0.20 -7.17 25.72
N GLN A 254 1.43 -6.79 26.06
CA GLN A 254 1.74 -5.72 27.03
C GLN A 254 2.81 -4.75 26.48
N ASP A 255 3.79 -5.27 25.74
CA ASP A 255 4.76 -4.47 25.00
C ASP A 255 4.50 -4.61 23.50
N ILE A 256 3.96 -3.55 22.88
CA ILE A 256 3.85 -3.41 21.42
C ILE A 256 4.51 -2.10 20.97
N SER A 257 5.14 -2.11 19.80
CA SER A 257 5.82 -0.93 19.24
C SER A 257 5.69 -0.91 17.72
N PHE A 258 5.58 0.29 17.15
CA PHE A 258 5.37 0.49 15.71
C PHE A 258 6.38 1.44 15.10
N LYS A 259 6.68 1.24 13.81
CA LYS A 259 7.28 2.27 12.98
C LYS A 259 6.22 3.34 12.75
N ILE A 260 6.55 4.59 13.06
CA ILE A 260 5.74 5.75 12.70
C ILE A 260 6.22 6.24 11.32
N ASP A 261 5.31 6.30 10.36
CA ASP A 261 5.56 6.81 9.01
C ASP A 261 5.49 8.34 8.98
N SER A 262 4.53 8.93 9.72
CA SER A 262 4.39 10.38 9.84
C SER A 262 3.65 10.78 11.12
N VAL A 263 3.83 12.05 11.51
CA VAL A 263 3.09 12.70 12.60
C VAL A 263 2.27 13.82 11.96
N THR A 264 0.94 13.75 12.10
CA THR A 264 -0.01 14.68 11.46
C THR A 264 -1.04 15.19 12.46
N ASN A 265 -1.55 16.39 12.23
CA ASN A 265 -2.70 16.93 12.97
C ASN A 265 -4.02 16.86 12.16
N GLN A 266 -3.99 16.15 11.03
CA GLN A 266 -5.12 15.97 10.11
C GLN A 266 -5.20 14.50 9.68
N LEU A 267 -6.35 13.87 9.90
CA LEU A 267 -6.67 12.57 9.33
C LEU A 267 -7.29 12.77 7.94
N ILE A 268 -6.71 12.13 6.93
CA ILE A 268 -7.25 12.15 5.56
C ILE A 268 -8.38 11.12 5.48
N SER A 269 -9.63 11.61 5.50
CA SER A 269 -10.79 10.77 5.20
C SER A 269 -10.84 10.47 3.70
N LEU A 270 -10.63 9.20 3.33
CA LEU A 270 -10.87 8.69 1.98
C LEU A 270 -11.99 7.66 2.03
N GLU A 271 -13.25 8.12 1.94
CA GLU A 271 -14.45 7.26 1.86
C GLU A 271 -14.28 6.13 0.82
N GLU A 272 -13.60 6.40 -0.29
CA GLU A 272 -13.36 5.45 -1.37
C GLU A 272 -12.50 4.21 -0.98
N ARG A 273 -11.85 4.20 0.18
CA ARG A 273 -10.99 3.10 0.69
C ARG A 273 -11.60 2.30 1.86
N MET A 274 -12.87 2.51 2.20
CA MET A 274 -13.52 1.88 3.36
C MET A 274 -14.25 0.56 3.04
N PHE A 275 -13.51 -0.53 2.76
CA PHE A 275 -14.06 -1.89 2.77
C PHE A 275 -13.09 -2.85 3.47
N GLY A 276 -13.60 -3.71 4.37
CA GLY A 276 -12.79 -4.61 5.22
C GLY A 276 -13.12 -6.08 4.97
N GLN A 277 -12.07 -6.86 4.69
CA GLN A 277 -12.13 -8.28 4.29
C GLN A 277 -12.80 -9.21 5.30
N LYS A 278 -13.52 -10.22 4.80
CA LYS A 278 -13.83 -11.47 5.52
C LYS A 278 -13.14 -12.66 4.83
N PHE A 279 -12.51 -13.51 5.64
CA PHE A 279 -11.84 -14.73 5.20
C PHE A 279 -12.72 -15.97 5.46
N SER A 280 -12.69 -16.96 4.56
CA SER A 280 -13.24 -18.30 4.81
C SER A 280 -12.58 -19.37 3.93
N PHE A 281 -12.05 -20.46 4.51
CA PHE A 281 -11.66 -21.66 3.73
C PHE A 281 -11.56 -22.94 4.58
N ASN A 282 -11.76 -24.10 3.94
CA ASN A 282 -11.82 -25.46 4.52
C ASN A 282 -10.60 -26.33 4.09
N LEU A 283 -10.37 -27.52 4.68
CA LEU A 283 -9.00 -28.02 4.99
C LEU A 283 -8.68 -29.50 4.74
N ASP A 284 -7.38 -29.86 4.65
CA ASP A 284 -6.69 -30.90 5.47
C ASP A 284 -5.16 -31.18 5.16
N ARG A 285 -4.22 -30.77 6.06
CA ARG A 285 -2.93 -31.42 6.52
C ARG A 285 -1.65 -31.67 5.62
N LEU A 286 -0.41 -31.33 6.09
CA LEU A 286 0.92 -31.97 5.84
C LEU A 286 2.11 -31.86 6.91
N PRO A 287 3.14 -30.93 6.91
CA PRO A 287 4.55 -31.23 7.34
C PRO A 287 5.27 -30.32 8.42
N ASP A 288 6.63 -30.36 8.53
CA ASP A 288 7.50 -29.76 9.62
C ASP A 288 8.60 -28.75 9.14
N LEU A 289 9.10 -28.82 7.89
CA LEU A 289 10.04 -27.87 7.27
C LEU A 289 9.69 -27.72 5.78
N SER A 290 9.49 -26.47 5.34
CA SER A 290 8.88 -26.22 4.04
C SER A 290 9.46 -25.00 3.34
N ARG A 291 9.75 -25.17 2.04
CA ARG A 291 10.01 -24.08 1.09
C ARG A 291 8.96 -24.21 0.00
N PHE A 292 8.07 -23.23 -0.07
CA PHE A 292 7.00 -23.18 -1.04
C PHE A 292 7.40 -22.31 -2.22
N TYR A 293 6.92 -22.68 -3.40
CA TYR A 293 7.24 -21.99 -4.66
C TYR A 293 5.93 -21.70 -5.39
N ASP A 294 5.81 -20.54 -6.02
CA ASP A 294 4.73 -20.36 -6.99
C ASP A 294 5.00 -21.28 -8.19
N ILE A 295 4.03 -22.14 -8.51
CA ILE A 295 4.10 -23.08 -9.65
C ILE A 295 4.31 -22.33 -10.98
N ASN A 296 3.87 -21.08 -11.06
CA ASN A 296 3.98 -20.20 -12.23
C ASN A 296 5.23 -19.30 -12.18
N ALA A 297 5.92 -19.20 -11.03
CA ALA A 297 7.14 -18.41 -10.83
C ALA A 297 8.09 -19.14 -9.87
N GLN A 298 8.85 -20.12 -10.39
CA GLN A 298 9.59 -21.12 -9.60
C GLN A 298 10.70 -20.57 -8.69
N ASN A 299 11.14 -19.33 -8.88
CA ASN A 299 12.12 -18.69 -8.00
C ASN A 299 11.45 -17.81 -6.94
N ASP A 300 10.15 -17.55 -7.08
CA ASP A 300 9.33 -16.81 -6.13
C ASP A 300 8.89 -17.76 -5.01
N ASN A 301 9.48 -17.61 -3.81
CA ASN A 301 9.29 -18.56 -2.71
C ASN A 301 9.02 -17.92 -1.34
N VAL A 302 8.50 -18.73 -0.42
CA VAL A 302 8.47 -18.49 1.03
C VAL A 302 9.40 -19.52 1.68
N TRP A 303 10.41 -19.05 2.41
CA TRP A 303 11.21 -19.88 3.30
C TRP A 303 10.59 -19.87 4.69
N VAL A 304 10.35 -21.06 5.26
CA VAL A 304 10.06 -21.19 6.68
C VAL A 304 11.22 -21.90 7.38
N THR A 305 11.89 -21.20 8.29
CA THR A 305 13.01 -21.73 9.07
C THR A 305 12.57 -21.94 10.51
N VAL A 306 12.66 -23.18 11.02
CA VAL A 306 12.31 -23.51 12.41
C VAL A 306 13.57 -23.96 13.17
N VAL A 307 13.99 -23.18 14.15
CA VAL A 307 15.08 -23.52 15.08
C VAL A 307 14.47 -23.96 16.42
N LYS A 308 14.74 -25.19 16.84
CA LYS A 308 14.21 -25.78 18.08
C LYS A 308 15.33 -25.84 19.14
N GLU A 309 15.12 -25.16 20.27
CA GLU A 309 16.00 -25.11 21.44
C GLU A 309 15.27 -25.72 22.67
N GLU A 310 15.96 -25.86 23.81
CA GLU A 310 15.32 -26.38 25.03
C GLU A 310 14.27 -25.39 25.56
N ASN A 311 13.00 -25.78 25.54
CA ASN A 311 11.82 -24.98 25.92
C ASN A 311 11.56 -23.70 25.09
N LYS A 312 12.21 -23.55 23.93
CA LYS A 312 12.01 -22.43 23.00
C LYS A 312 12.07 -22.92 21.55
N PHE A 313 11.26 -22.35 20.67
CA PHE A 313 11.49 -22.44 19.23
C PHE A 313 11.30 -21.09 18.53
N SER A 314 12.14 -20.86 17.54
CA SER A 314 12.17 -19.67 16.69
C SER A 314 11.70 -20.07 15.30
N ILE A 315 10.62 -19.45 14.82
CA ILE A 315 10.14 -19.59 13.44
C ILE A 315 10.40 -18.28 12.71
N THR A 316 10.99 -18.38 11.52
CA THR A 316 11.19 -17.25 10.62
C THR A 316 10.53 -17.56 9.28
N PHE A 317 9.61 -16.70 8.86
CA PHE A 317 8.98 -16.69 7.55
C PHE A 317 9.64 -15.60 6.72
N GLU A 318 10.28 -15.95 5.61
CA GLU A 318 10.94 -14.97 4.73
C GLU A 318 10.51 -15.16 3.28
N GLU A 319 9.95 -14.10 2.70
CA GLU A 319 9.66 -14.00 1.28
C GLU A 319 10.86 -13.46 0.52
N THR A 320 11.40 -14.28 -0.38
CA THR A 320 12.01 -13.69 -1.57
C THR A 320 10.89 -13.02 -2.38
N LEU A 321 11.21 -11.98 -3.13
CA LEU A 321 10.28 -11.34 -4.06
C LEU A 321 11.04 -11.16 -5.35
N GLU A 322 10.86 -12.08 -6.30
CA GLU A 322 11.75 -12.20 -7.46
C GLU A 322 11.75 -10.93 -8.34
N ASP A 323 10.60 -10.24 -8.41
CA ASP A 323 10.42 -9.02 -9.22
C ASP A 323 10.46 -7.68 -8.43
N THR A 324 10.48 -7.69 -7.10
CA THR A 324 10.46 -6.45 -6.26
C THR A 324 10.99 -6.70 -4.84
N PHE A 325 12.18 -6.27 -4.44
CA PHE A 325 12.49 -4.85 -4.34
C PHE A 325 14.01 -4.68 -4.42
N TYR A 326 14.50 -4.28 -5.60
CA TYR A 326 15.80 -3.61 -5.69
C TYR A 326 15.62 -2.16 -5.25
N ASP A 327 16.49 -1.66 -4.38
CA ASP A 327 16.66 -0.22 -4.24
C ASP A 327 17.51 0.37 -5.38
N LYS A 328 17.63 1.69 -5.41
CA LYS A 328 18.43 2.45 -6.38
C LYS A 328 19.93 2.09 -6.38
N GLU A 329 20.41 1.43 -5.31
CA GLU A 329 21.78 0.96 -5.10
C GLU A 329 21.91 -0.55 -5.43
N LEU A 330 20.83 -1.18 -5.94
CA LEU A 330 20.67 -2.61 -6.26
C LEU A 330 20.64 -3.55 -5.05
N ASN A 331 20.40 -3.05 -3.84
CA ASN A 331 20.19 -3.87 -2.66
C ASN A 331 18.84 -4.60 -2.75
N VAL A 332 18.82 -5.89 -2.42
CA VAL A 332 17.60 -6.72 -2.39
C VAL A 332 16.93 -6.60 -1.03
N VAL A 333 15.65 -6.23 -1.04
CA VAL A 333 14.81 -6.15 0.17
C VAL A 333 13.85 -7.33 0.24
N THR A 334 13.97 -8.18 1.26
CA THR A 334 13.04 -9.29 1.55
C THR A 334 12.02 -8.89 2.63
N ASN A 335 10.88 -9.59 2.66
CA ASN A 335 9.79 -9.38 3.62
C ASN A 335 9.77 -10.54 4.62
N LEU A 336 9.86 -10.26 5.92
CA LEU A 336 10.14 -11.28 6.94
C LEU A 336 9.27 -11.13 8.18
N VAL A 337 8.70 -12.22 8.68
CA VAL A 337 8.10 -12.30 10.02
C VAL A 337 8.87 -13.29 10.88
N HIS A 338 9.30 -12.83 12.05
CA HIS A 338 9.99 -13.64 13.05
C HIS A 338 9.08 -13.87 14.26
N VAL A 339 9.04 -15.10 14.76
CA VAL A 339 8.18 -15.54 15.87
C VAL A 339 9.01 -16.38 16.84
N GLU A 340 9.06 -15.99 18.11
CA GLU A 340 9.58 -16.85 19.17
C GLU A 340 8.45 -17.41 20.03
N VAL A 341 8.43 -18.73 20.16
CA VAL A 341 7.51 -19.46 21.04
C VAL A 341 8.32 -20.06 22.19
N THR A 342 7.79 -19.92 23.41
CA THR A 342 8.38 -20.44 24.64
C THR A 342 7.41 -21.38 25.33
N LYS A 343 7.92 -22.43 25.97
CA LYS A 343 7.09 -23.38 26.70
C LYS A 343 6.93 -22.92 28.15
N LYS A 344 5.73 -22.48 28.53
CA LYS A 344 5.39 -22.01 29.88
C LYS A 344 4.31 -22.93 30.46
N ASN A 345 4.60 -23.59 31.59
CA ASN A 345 3.69 -24.54 32.27
C ASN A 345 3.15 -25.67 31.36
N GLY A 346 3.97 -26.14 30.42
CA GLY A 346 3.59 -27.18 29.45
C GLY A 346 2.80 -26.67 28.22
N ILE A 347 2.42 -25.40 28.19
CA ILE A 347 1.73 -24.74 27.08
C ILE A 347 2.77 -24.00 26.24
N ASP A 348 2.66 -24.11 24.91
CA ASP A 348 3.49 -23.37 23.97
C ASP A 348 2.87 -21.99 23.73
N VAL A 349 3.63 -20.94 24.04
CA VAL A 349 3.17 -19.54 24.14
C VAL A 349 4.06 -18.65 23.29
N ILE A 350 3.46 -17.92 22.35
CA ILE A 350 4.16 -16.94 21.55
C ILE A 350 4.58 -15.78 22.46
N ASN A 351 5.89 -15.57 22.58
CA ASN A 351 6.49 -14.61 23.50
C ASN A 351 6.98 -13.35 22.78
N HIS A 352 7.27 -13.45 21.48
CA HIS A 352 7.81 -12.35 20.69
C HIS A 352 7.44 -12.52 19.22
N ILE A 353 7.10 -11.42 18.55
CA ILE A 353 6.76 -11.36 17.13
C ILE A 353 7.26 -10.04 16.54
N ASP A 354 8.05 -10.11 15.48
CA ASP A 354 8.54 -8.95 14.74
C ASP A 354 8.23 -9.10 13.25
N HIS A 355 7.76 -8.03 12.61
CA HIS A 355 7.71 -7.92 11.14
C HIS A 355 8.82 -6.99 10.66
N GLU A 356 9.70 -7.52 9.82
CA GLU A 356 10.92 -6.89 9.35
C GLU A 356 11.01 -6.88 7.82
N TYR A 357 11.63 -5.84 7.27
CA TYR A 357 12.34 -5.92 6.00
C TYR A 357 13.81 -6.22 6.25
N ILE A 358 14.38 -7.16 5.50
CA ILE A 358 15.83 -7.45 5.52
C ILE A 358 16.44 -6.93 4.23
N VAL A 359 17.56 -6.23 4.34
CA VAL A 359 18.30 -5.69 3.19
C VAL A 359 19.58 -6.51 3.00
N TYR A 360 19.82 -6.93 1.75
CA TYR A 360 21.01 -7.66 1.33
C TYR A 360 21.68 -6.93 0.17
N ASP A 361 23.02 -6.88 0.16
CA ASP A 361 23.74 -6.71 -1.10
C ASP A 361 23.51 -7.93 -2.02
N VAL A 362 23.70 -7.75 -3.33
CA VAL A 362 23.43 -8.79 -4.34
C VAL A 362 24.23 -10.07 -4.10
N ASP A 363 25.51 -9.98 -3.72
CA ASP A 363 26.38 -11.14 -3.53
C ASP A 363 26.03 -11.92 -2.25
N THR A 364 25.56 -11.24 -1.20
CA THR A 364 25.07 -11.89 0.02
C THR A 364 23.66 -12.45 -0.19
N TYR A 365 22.82 -11.81 -0.99
CA TYR A 365 21.52 -12.35 -1.37
C TYR A 365 21.65 -13.67 -2.16
N PHE A 366 22.55 -13.75 -3.14
CA PHE A 366 22.80 -15.01 -3.85
C PHE A 366 23.26 -16.13 -2.90
N LYS A 367 24.15 -15.84 -1.94
CA LYS A 367 24.54 -16.82 -0.89
C LYS A 367 23.35 -17.23 -0.02
N ARG A 368 22.42 -16.30 0.28
CA ARG A 368 21.20 -16.58 1.05
C ARG A 368 20.20 -17.48 0.31
N LEU A 369 20.21 -17.49 -1.03
CA LEU A 369 19.38 -18.43 -1.80
C LEU A 369 19.85 -19.89 -1.66
N ASP A 370 21.15 -20.11 -1.44
CA ASP A 370 21.77 -21.42 -1.20
C ASP A 370 21.78 -21.82 0.29
N ASP A 371 22.05 -20.87 1.20
CA ASP A 371 22.13 -21.08 2.65
C ASP A 371 21.19 -20.14 3.44
N PRO A 372 20.10 -20.66 4.06
CA PRO A 372 19.17 -19.85 4.84
C PRO A 372 19.72 -19.30 6.16
N ALA A 373 20.94 -19.67 6.58
CA ALA A 373 21.60 -19.08 7.76
C ALA A 373 22.27 -17.71 7.46
N VAL A 374 22.44 -17.35 6.18
CA VAL A 374 23.05 -16.07 5.76
C VAL A 374 22.18 -14.89 6.19
N LYS A 375 22.79 -13.88 6.82
CA LYS A 375 22.10 -12.71 7.35
C LYS A 375 22.30 -11.51 6.44
N GLY A 376 21.23 -10.74 6.21
CA GLY A 376 21.32 -9.43 5.55
C GLY A 376 21.99 -8.37 6.43
N GLU A 377 22.37 -7.28 5.79
CA GLU A 377 23.14 -6.17 6.36
C GLU A 377 22.30 -5.28 7.26
N HIS A 378 21.05 -5.01 6.86
CA HIS A 378 20.13 -4.15 7.60
C HIS A 378 18.79 -4.84 7.89
N LYS A 379 18.20 -4.44 9.02
CA LYS A 379 16.89 -4.90 9.50
C LYS A 379 16.02 -3.68 9.79
N ILE A 380 14.84 -3.61 9.19
CA ILE A 380 13.91 -2.49 9.31
C ILE A 380 12.59 -3.03 9.83
N LYS A 381 12.21 -2.68 11.06
CA LYS A 381 10.97 -3.20 11.66
C LYS A 381 9.79 -2.28 11.34
N THR A 382 8.61 -2.86 11.14
CA THR A 382 7.34 -2.12 10.98
C THR A 382 6.50 -2.21 12.25
N PHE A 383 6.51 -3.37 12.92
CA PHE A 383 6.01 -3.55 14.28
C PHE A 383 6.85 -4.57 15.04
N LYS A 384 6.69 -4.52 16.37
CA LYS A 384 7.37 -5.36 17.35
C LYS A 384 6.42 -5.66 18.50
N ILE A 385 6.30 -6.93 18.86
CA ILE A 385 5.56 -7.41 20.03
C ILE A 385 6.55 -8.18 20.91
N ASP A 386 6.70 -7.75 22.17
CA ASP A 386 7.54 -8.40 23.16
C ASP A 386 6.73 -8.91 24.35
N ASN A 387 7.33 -9.83 25.12
CA ASN A 387 6.82 -10.35 26.39
C ASN A 387 5.38 -10.91 26.32
N ALA A 388 4.97 -11.31 25.11
CA ALA A 388 3.64 -11.77 24.82
C ALA A 388 3.32 -13.08 25.57
N LYS A 389 2.03 -13.29 25.77
CA LYS A 389 1.46 -14.45 26.47
C LYS A 389 0.40 -15.13 25.61
N ILE A 390 0.44 -14.93 24.29
CA ILE A 390 -0.53 -15.46 23.32
C ILE A 390 -0.36 -16.99 23.24
N PRO A 391 -1.36 -17.80 23.64
CA PRO A 391 -1.31 -19.24 23.41
C PRO A 391 -1.21 -19.55 21.92
N ILE A 392 -0.36 -20.50 21.50
CA ILE A 392 -0.18 -20.81 20.06
C ILE A 392 -1.48 -21.30 19.37
N ASN A 393 -2.42 -21.82 20.16
CA ASN A 393 -3.73 -22.26 19.73
C ASN A 393 -4.85 -21.22 19.93
N TYR A 394 -4.52 -19.98 20.29
CA TYR A 394 -5.50 -18.90 20.44
C TYR A 394 -6.15 -18.56 19.09
N LYS A 395 -7.47 -18.33 19.12
CA LYS A 395 -8.28 -18.09 17.92
C LYS A 395 -9.07 -16.79 18.06
N TYR A 396 -8.82 -15.85 17.15
CA TYR A 396 -9.60 -14.63 16.99
C TYR A 396 -10.61 -14.86 15.86
N GLN A 397 -11.90 -14.62 16.10
CA GLN A 397 -12.98 -14.88 15.14
C GLN A 397 -12.93 -16.30 14.51
N ASN A 398 -12.58 -17.31 15.32
CA ASN A 398 -12.34 -18.72 14.92
C ASN A 398 -11.10 -18.99 14.04
N ILE A 399 -10.29 -17.98 13.72
CA ILE A 399 -9.05 -18.10 12.94
C ILE A 399 -7.85 -18.17 13.90
N ASN A 400 -6.89 -19.07 13.65
CA ASN A 400 -5.65 -19.13 14.45
C ASN A 400 -4.88 -17.80 14.33
N VAL A 401 -4.51 -17.23 15.48
CA VAL A 401 -3.89 -15.91 15.54
C VAL A 401 -2.48 -15.87 14.95
N LEU A 402 -1.67 -16.91 15.11
CA LEU A 402 -0.36 -17.01 14.44
C LEU A 402 -0.54 -16.98 12.92
N PHE A 403 -1.44 -17.79 12.36
CA PHE A 403 -1.76 -17.77 10.94
C PHE A 403 -2.17 -16.36 10.49
N LEU A 404 -3.10 -15.70 11.20
CA LEU A 404 -3.59 -14.37 10.83
C LEU A 404 -2.46 -13.32 10.81
N MET A 405 -1.54 -13.36 11.80
CA MET A 405 -0.40 -12.44 11.85
C MET A 405 0.59 -12.65 10.71
N ILE A 406 0.93 -13.90 10.36
CA ILE A 406 1.80 -14.15 9.19
C ILE A 406 1.05 -13.78 7.90
N TYR A 407 -0.19 -14.26 7.75
CA TYR A 407 -1.00 -14.06 6.56
C TYR A 407 -1.18 -12.59 6.19
N GLU A 408 -1.45 -11.69 7.15
CA GLU A 408 -1.59 -10.25 6.83
C GLU A 408 -0.26 -9.56 6.53
N SER A 409 0.82 -9.92 7.24
CA SER A 409 2.15 -9.29 7.08
C SER A 409 2.85 -9.65 5.76
N MET A 410 2.56 -10.85 5.24
CA MET A 410 3.24 -11.46 4.09
C MET A 410 2.55 -11.11 2.75
N ASN A 411 3.30 -10.95 1.66
CA ASN A 411 2.75 -10.59 0.35
C ASN A 411 2.16 -11.82 -0.40
N LYS A 412 2.81 -12.98 -0.30
CA LYS A 412 2.47 -14.23 -0.98
C LYS A 412 1.43 -15.01 -0.19
N LYS A 413 0.25 -14.41 -0.14
CA LYS A 413 -0.93 -14.92 0.60
C LYS A 413 -1.19 -16.41 0.35
N ASP A 414 -0.99 -16.89 -0.88
CA ASP A 414 -1.26 -18.28 -1.26
C ASP A 414 -0.20 -19.27 -0.74
N LEU A 415 1.09 -18.92 -0.79
CA LEU A 415 2.17 -19.76 -0.20
C LEU A 415 2.10 -19.77 1.34
N VAL A 416 1.63 -18.68 1.96
CA VAL A 416 1.37 -18.66 3.41
C VAL A 416 0.13 -19.47 3.77
N ARG A 417 -0.92 -19.46 2.93
CA ARG A 417 -2.07 -20.38 3.10
C ARG A 417 -1.58 -21.82 3.06
N GLU A 418 -0.76 -22.18 2.07
CA GLU A 418 -0.17 -23.52 1.87
C GLU A 418 0.64 -24.00 3.09
N TYR A 419 1.44 -23.15 3.73
CA TYR A 419 2.13 -23.52 4.98
C TYR A 419 1.19 -23.72 6.17
N PHE A 420 0.16 -22.89 6.29
CA PHE A 420 -0.78 -22.91 7.42
C PHE A 420 -2.05 -23.74 7.13
N GLU A 421 -1.96 -24.73 6.24
CA GLU A 421 -2.98 -25.76 6.07
C GLU A 421 -3.12 -26.65 7.33
N ASP A 422 -2.12 -26.61 8.23
CA ASP A 422 -1.90 -27.69 9.20
C ASP A 422 -2.00 -27.29 10.67
N ILE A 423 -1.79 -26.01 10.96
CA ILE A 423 -1.68 -25.46 12.34
C ILE A 423 -3.08 -25.04 12.86
N ARG A 424 -4.14 -25.77 12.48
CA ARG A 424 -5.54 -25.37 12.68
C ARG A 424 -6.31 -26.17 13.73
#